data_AF-A0A9D4QV36-F1
#
_entry.id   AF-A0A9D4QV36-F1
#
_cell.length_a   1.000
_cell.length_b   1.000
_cell.length_c   1.000
_cell.angle_alpha   90.00
_cell.angle_beta   90.00
_cell.angle_gamma   90.00
#
_symmetry.space_group_name_H-M   'P 1'
#
loop_
_entity.id
_entity.type
_entity.pdbx_description
1 polymer ?
#
loop_
_entity_poly.entity_id
_entity_poly.type
_entity_poly.pdbx_seq_one_letter_code
_entity_poly.pdbx_strand_id
1 'polypeptide(L)'
;MYNKLKKAPKKVQDVVMQMADAETALKGFITAPIKMKLGSRCFKERVYVAPIVDDMLLGHDILHLLGVFLDMQSDTLILDGERLPVSSSFNDGKPTIARVMRKKRVVVPPYSVVR
;
A
#
# COMPACT_ATOMS: atom_id res chain seq x y z
N MET A 1 -6.56 0.07 -6.49
CA MET A 1 -6.25 0.60 -5.14
C MET A 1 -6.37 2.12 -5.03
N TYR A 2 -5.89 2.90 -6.00
CA TYR A 2 -5.95 4.39 -6.01
C TYR A 2 -7.36 4.98 -5.78
N ASN A 3 -8.37 4.48 -6.48
CA ASN A 3 -9.76 4.96 -6.37
C ASN A 3 -10.42 4.67 -5.00
N LYS A 4 -9.79 3.84 -4.15
CA LYS A 4 -10.26 3.50 -2.81
C LYS A 4 -9.67 4.42 -1.73
N LEU A 5 -8.78 5.34 -2.09
CA LEU A 5 -8.18 6.29 -1.16
C LEU A 5 -9.22 7.35 -0.75
N LYS A 6 -9.39 7.56 0.57
CA LYS A 6 -10.29 8.60 1.13
C LYS A 6 -9.96 10.00 0.61
N LYS A 7 -8.69 10.25 0.28
CA LYS A 7 -8.21 11.47 -0.35
C LYS A 7 -7.19 11.08 -1.42
N ALA A 8 -7.63 11.05 -2.67
CA ALA A 8 -6.74 10.80 -3.79
C ALA A 8 -5.73 11.96 -3.92
N PRO A 9 -4.42 11.68 -4.04
CA PRO A 9 -3.44 12.72 -4.29
C PRO A 9 -3.69 13.36 -5.66
N LYS A 10 -3.23 14.61 -5.84
CA LYS A 10 -3.45 15.31 -7.11
C LYS A 10 -2.62 14.65 -8.22
N LYS A 11 -3.20 14.51 -9.40
CA LYS A 11 -2.47 14.18 -10.62
C LYS A 11 -1.57 15.36 -11.00
N VAL A 12 -0.30 15.08 -11.29
CA VAL A 12 0.71 16.09 -11.66
C VAL A 12 1.04 16.02 -13.14
N GLN A 13 1.24 14.82 -13.68
CA GLN A 13 1.72 14.65 -15.05
C GLN A 13 1.23 13.32 -15.64
N ASP A 14 0.84 13.33 -16.92
CA ASP A 14 0.59 12.10 -17.69
C ASP A 14 1.89 11.46 -18.14
N VAL A 15 1.96 10.13 -18.05
CA VAL A 15 3.13 9.35 -18.42
C VAL A 15 2.76 8.09 -19.20
N VAL A 16 3.72 7.58 -19.96
CA VAL A 16 3.62 6.30 -20.65
C VAL A 16 4.62 5.35 -20.01
N MET A 17 4.14 4.20 -19.55
CA MET A 17 4.94 3.15 -18.91
C MET A 17 5.09 1.98 -19.88
N GLN A 18 6.32 1.54 -20.11
CA GLN A 18 6.61 0.39 -20.96
C GLN A 18 6.46 -0.89 -20.16
N MET A 19 5.73 -1.86 -20.71
CA MET A 19 5.54 -3.16 -20.08
C MET A 19 6.65 -4.14 -20.50
N ALA A 20 6.75 -5.25 -19.76
CA ALA A 20 7.74 -6.28 -20.03
C ALA A 20 7.53 -6.98 -21.39
N ASP A 21 6.31 -6.95 -21.95
CA ASP A 21 6.00 -7.56 -23.24
C ASP A 21 6.45 -6.72 -24.45
N ALA A 22 7.13 -5.59 -24.23
CA ALA A 22 7.74 -4.67 -25.21
C ALA A 22 6.79 -4.05 -26.25
N GLU A 23 5.63 -4.67 -26.53
CA GLU A 23 4.63 -4.21 -27.49
C GLU A 23 3.50 -3.42 -26.82
N THR A 24 3.31 -3.55 -25.50
CA THR A 24 2.29 -2.78 -24.79
C THR A 24 2.86 -1.65 -23.94
N ALA A 25 2.28 -0.46 -24.15
CA ALA A 25 2.58 0.73 -23.37
C ALA A 25 1.32 1.17 -22.62
N LEU A 26 1.44 1.35 -21.30
CA LEU A 26 0.35 1.80 -20.45
C LEU A 26 0.38 3.31 -20.28
N LYS A 27 -0.75 3.95 -20.59
CA LYS A 27 -0.96 5.37 -20.26
C LYS A 27 -1.38 5.48 -18.80
N GLY A 28 -0.58 6.16 -18.00
CA GLY A 28 -0.86 6.43 -16.60
C GLY A 28 -0.49 7.86 -16.22
N PHE A 29 -0.33 8.11 -14.93
CA PHE A 29 0.02 9.44 -14.44
C PHE A 29 0.85 9.40 -13.16
N ILE A 30 1.62 10.45 -12.93
CA ILE A 30 2.36 10.69 -11.70
C ILE A 30 1.50 11.51 -10.74
N THR A 31 1.49 11.12 -9.47
CA THR A 31 0.81 11.87 -8.41
C THR A 31 1.73 12.91 -7.76
N ALA A 32 1.13 13.86 -7.03
CA ALA A 32 1.84 14.64 -6.04
C ALA A 32 2.49 13.70 -5.00
N PRO A 33 3.60 14.12 -4.36
CA PRO A 33 4.27 13.28 -3.36
C PRO A 33 3.30 12.83 -2.26
N ILE A 34 3.28 11.53 -2.00
CA ILE A 34 2.49 10.94 -0.93
C ILE A 34 3.39 10.47 0.20
N LYS A 35 2.90 10.59 1.45
CA LYS A 35 3.60 10.06 2.61
C LYS A 35 3.38 8.56 2.67
N MET A 36 4.47 7.80 2.60
CA MET A 36 4.48 6.34 2.71
C MET A 36 5.25 5.93 3.96
N LYS A 37 4.93 4.73 4.47
CA LYS A 37 5.61 4.12 5.60
C LYS A 37 6.02 2.70 5.22
N LEU A 38 7.29 2.37 5.43
CA LEU A 38 7.85 1.03 5.26
C LEU A 38 8.63 0.68 6.52
N GLY A 39 8.18 -0.35 7.25
CA GLY A 39 8.65 -0.61 8.61
C GLY A 39 8.49 0.62 9.50
N SER A 40 9.56 1.01 10.20
CA SER A 40 9.60 2.21 11.03
C SER A 40 9.83 3.50 10.25
N ARG A 41 10.26 3.43 8.98
CA ARG A 41 10.64 4.61 8.19
C ARG A 41 9.46 5.25 7.48
N CYS A 42 9.43 6.57 7.48
CA CYS A 42 8.47 7.37 6.71
C CYS A 42 9.20 8.17 5.63
N PHE A 43 8.66 8.18 4.42
CA PHE A 43 9.22 8.95 3.30
C PHE A 43 8.09 9.57 2.47
N LYS A 44 8.44 10.52 1.60
CA LYS A 44 7.52 11.14 0.66
C LYS A 44 8.04 10.93 -0.73
N GLU A 45 7.28 10.28 -1.58
CA GLU A 45 7.68 10.03 -2.96
C GLU A 45 6.52 10.21 -3.94
N ARG A 46 6.85 10.53 -5.19
CA ARG A 46 5.87 10.57 -6.28
C ARG A 46 5.59 9.14 -6.73
N VAL A 47 4.32 8.81 -6.92
CA VAL A 47 3.90 7.46 -7.32
C VAL A 47 3.34 7.48 -8.73
N TYR A 48 3.70 6.45 -9.49
CA TYR A 48 3.17 6.17 -10.81
C TYR A 48 1.87 5.36 -10.67
N VAL A 49 0.80 5.86 -11.28
CA VAL A 49 -0.51 5.20 -11.28
C VAL A 49 -0.80 4.71 -12.70
N ALA A 50 -0.73 3.40 -12.87
CA ALA A 50 -1.14 2.71 -14.09
C ALA A 50 -2.62 2.26 -13.98
N PRO A 51 -3.34 2.12 -15.11
CA PRO A 51 -4.73 1.65 -15.15
C PRO A 51 -4.81 0.12 -15.00
N ILE A 52 -4.05 -0.45 -14.07
CA ILE A 52 -4.03 -1.88 -13.77
C ILE A 52 -4.81 -2.16 -12.48
N VAL A 53 -5.35 -3.38 -12.35
CA VAL A 53 -6.13 -3.80 -11.17
C VAL A 53 -5.22 -4.32 -10.04
N ASP A 54 -3.93 -4.47 -10.32
CA ASP A 54 -2.96 -5.09 -9.42
C ASP A 54 -2.69 -4.27 -8.16
N ASP A 55 -2.10 -4.97 -7.18
CA ASP A 55 -1.57 -4.36 -5.98
C ASP A 55 -0.44 -3.38 -6.29
N MET A 56 -0.20 -2.44 -5.37
CA MET A 56 0.86 -1.45 -5.56
C MET A 56 2.23 -2.13 -5.59
N LEU A 57 2.98 -1.88 -6.65
CA LEU A 57 4.35 -2.35 -6.80
C LEU A 57 5.32 -1.34 -6.16
N LEU A 58 6.29 -1.86 -5.42
CA LEU A 58 7.40 -1.07 -4.88
C LEU A 58 8.58 -1.15 -5.85
N GLY A 59 8.94 -0.01 -6.45
CA GLY A 59 10.00 0.07 -7.46
C GLY A 59 11.41 -0.01 -6.89
N HIS A 60 12.36 -0.36 -7.76
CA HIS A 60 13.79 -0.40 -7.44
C HIS A 60 14.33 0.98 -7.01
N ASP A 61 13.82 2.06 -7.58
CA ASP A 61 14.16 3.44 -7.23
C ASP A 61 13.95 3.73 -5.74
N ILE A 62 12.81 3.33 -5.19
CA ILE A 62 12.50 3.50 -3.76
C ILE A 62 13.35 2.55 -2.92
N LEU A 63 13.50 1.29 -3.33
CA LEU A 63 14.33 0.31 -2.60
C LEU A 63 15.79 0.78 -2.49
N HIS A 64 16.34 1.30 -3.59
CA HIS A 64 17.69 1.85 -3.64
C HIS A 64 17.81 3.12 -2.79
N LEU A 65 16.85 4.05 -2.88
CA LEU A 65 16.82 5.27 -2.05
C LEU A 65 16.81 4.94 -0.55
N LEU A 66 16.10 3.88 -0.18
CA LEU A 66 15.98 3.47 1.21
C LEU A 66 17.18 2.63 1.69
N GLY A 67 18.06 2.16 0.81
CA GLY A 67 19.21 1.33 1.18
C GLY A 67 18.81 -0.05 1.69
N VAL A 68 17.79 -0.63 1.07
CA VAL A 68 17.16 -1.88 1.50
C VAL A 68 17.95 -3.10 1.05
N PHE A 69 18.03 -4.13 1.89
CA PHE A 69 18.49 -5.46 1.49
C PHE A 69 17.30 -6.41 1.39
N LEU A 70 17.21 -7.15 0.30
CA LEU A 70 16.24 -8.24 0.16
C LEU A 70 16.97 -9.58 0.35
N ASP A 71 16.70 -10.24 1.47
CA ASP A 71 17.17 -11.59 1.74
C ASP A 71 16.16 -12.59 1.20
N MET A 72 16.50 -13.18 0.05
CA MET A 72 15.70 -14.19 -0.63
C MET A 72 15.67 -15.55 0.09
N GLN A 73 16.61 -15.82 1.00
CA GLN A 73 16.63 -17.08 1.75
C GLN A 73 15.60 -17.08 2.87
N SER A 74 15.45 -15.94 3.54
CA SER A 74 14.51 -15.78 4.65
C SER A 74 13.21 -15.09 4.25
N ASP A 75 13.06 -14.70 2.98
CA ASP A 75 11.99 -13.85 2.47
C ASP A 75 11.83 -12.60 3.34
N THR A 76 12.93 -11.92 3.65
CA THR A 76 12.91 -10.70 4.47
C THR A 76 13.48 -9.48 3.76
N LEU A 77 12.78 -8.37 3.94
CA LEU A 77 13.23 -7.05 3.55
C LEU A 77 13.88 -6.39 4.77
N ILE A 78 15.18 -6.14 4.70
CA ILE A 78 15.97 -5.56 5.78
C ILE A 78 16.16 -4.08 5.50
N LEU A 79 15.69 -3.23 6.43
CA LEU A 79 15.78 -1.78 6.37
C LEU A 79 16.20 -1.25 7.73
N ASP A 80 17.31 -0.50 7.80
CA ASP A 80 17.81 0.10 9.04
C ASP A 80 17.95 -0.91 10.21
N GLY A 81 18.29 -2.17 9.89
CA GLY A 81 18.39 -3.28 10.85
C GLY A 81 17.04 -3.92 11.25
N GLU A 82 15.92 -3.35 10.85
CA GLU A 82 14.58 -3.94 10.97
C GLU A 82 14.39 -5.00 9.88
N ARG A 83 13.88 -6.19 10.26
CA ARG A 83 13.54 -7.27 9.32
C ARG A 83 12.04 -7.29 9.10
N LEU A 84 11.61 -6.97 7.89
CA LEU A 84 10.21 -7.01 7.47
C LEU A 84 9.96 -8.30 6.69
N PRO A 85 9.06 -9.19 7.16
CA PRO A 85 8.74 -10.38 6.39
C PRO A 85 8.04 -9.99 5.08
N VAL A 86 8.56 -10.50 3.97
CA VAL A 86 7.94 -10.40 2.65
C VAL A 86 7.18 -11.70 2.44
N SER A 87 5.85 -11.64 2.36
CA SER A 87 5.09 -12.82 1.97
C SER A 87 5.26 -13.06 0.48
N SER A 88 5.98 -14.12 0.10
CA SER A 88 5.90 -14.72 -1.23
C SER A 88 4.58 -15.51 -1.35
N SER A 89 3.44 -14.83 -1.20
CA SER A 89 2.15 -15.48 -1.24
C SER A 89 1.80 -15.90 -2.67
N PHE A 90 2.28 -17.07 -3.07
CA PHE A 90 1.43 -18.01 -3.83
C PHE A 90 0.38 -18.57 -2.87
N ASN A 91 -0.45 -17.71 -2.28
CA ASN A 91 -1.50 -18.16 -1.38
C ASN A 91 -2.69 -18.61 -2.22
N ASP A 92 -2.95 -19.92 -2.20
CA ASP A 92 -4.24 -20.52 -2.50
C ASP A 92 -5.33 -19.90 -1.62
N GLY A 93 -5.86 -18.75 -2.04
CA GLY A 93 -7.25 -18.34 -1.89
C GLY A 93 -7.91 -18.35 -0.51
N LYS A 94 -7.19 -18.38 0.61
CA LYS A 94 -7.81 -18.36 1.95
C LYS A 94 -7.64 -16.99 2.63
N PRO A 95 -8.63 -16.08 2.52
CA PRO A 95 -8.62 -14.85 3.29
C PRO A 95 -8.67 -15.17 4.78
N THR A 96 -7.75 -14.60 5.56
CA THR A 96 -7.80 -14.67 7.02
C THR A 96 -8.97 -13.81 7.51
N ILE A 97 -10.06 -14.47 7.92
CA ILE A 97 -11.25 -13.79 8.43
C ILE A 97 -10.94 -13.24 9.83
N ALA A 98 -10.71 -11.93 9.92
CA ALA A 98 -10.64 -11.24 11.20
C ALA A 98 -12.06 -11.10 11.79
N ARG A 99 -12.38 -11.90 12.82
CA ARG A 99 -13.69 -11.86 13.48
C ARG A 99 -13.76 -10.69 14.46
N VAL A 100 -14.30 -9.56 14.02
CA VAL A 100 -14.47 -8.35 14.85
C VAL A 100 -15.79 -8.45 15.62
N MET A 101 -15.74 -8.56 16.95
CA MET A 101 -16.93 -8.43 17.80
C MET A 101 -17.15 -6.97 18.17
N ARG A 102 -18.29 -6.40 17.78
CA ARG A 102 -18.71 -5.04 18.14
C ARG A 102 -19.66 -5.09 19.34
N LYS A 103 -19.18 -4.74 20.54
CA LYS A 103 -20.04 -4.54 21.71
C LYS A 103 -20.61 -3.12 21.67
N LYS A 104 -21.91 -2.96 21.36
CA LYS A 104 -22.58 -1.65 21.48
C LYS A 104 -22.66 -1.27 22.96
N ARG A 105 -21.94 -0.22 23.37
CA ARG A 105 -22.14 0.44 24.66
C ARG A 105 -23.23 1.48 24.50
N VAL A 106 -24.37 1.27 25.14
CA VAL A 106 -25.41 2.30 25.29
C VAL A 106 -25.08 3.05 26.58
N VAL A 107 -24.80 4.34 26.46
CA VAL A 107 -24.70 5.24 27.61
C VAL A 107 -26.04 5.96 27.69
N VAL A 108 -26.84 5.62 28.69
CA VAL A 108 -28.10 6.31 28.98
C VAL A 108 -27.74 7.55 29.82
N PRO A 109 -28.03 8.77 29.34
CA PRO A 109 -27.85 9.98 30.14
C PRO A 109 -28.73 9.92 31.40
N PRO A 110 -28.27 10.44 32.55
CA PRO A 110 -29.16 10.65 33.68
C PRO A 110 -30.32 11.54 33.18
N TYR A 111 -31.56 11.13 33.47
CA TYR A 111 -32.84 11.74 33.04
C TYR A 111 -33.46 11.32 31.69
N SER A 112 -32.94 10.31 30.97
CA SER A 112 -33.69 9.70 29.87
C SER A 112 -34.79 8.75 30.40
N VAL A 113 -36.01 9.26 30.55
CA VAL A 113 -37.21 8.44 30.74
C VAL A 113 -37.63 7.82 29.40
N VAL A 114 -37.76 6.50 29.35
CA VAL A 114 -38.35 5.77 28.22
C VAL A 114 -39.86 5.82 28.40
N ARG A 115 -40.57 6.43 27.44
CA ARG A 115 -42.03 6.41 27.36
C ARG A 115 -42.46 5.46 26.25
#